data_AF-A0A2H1JUD5-F1
#
_entry.id   AF-A0A2H1JUD5-F1
#
_cell.length_a   1.000
_cell.length_b   1.000
_cell.length_c   1.000
_cell.angle_alpha   90.00
_cell.angle_beta   90.00
_cell.angle_gamma   90.00
#
_symmetry.space_group_name_H-M   'P 1'
#
loop_
_entity.id
_entity.type
_entity.pdbx_description
1 polymer ?
#
loop_
_entity_poly.entity_id
_entity_poly.type
_entity_poly.pdbx_seq_one_letter_code
_entity_poly.pdbx_strand_id
1 'polypeptide(L)'
;MTNPSEAGVSEADVTALRAKEALRTSELSQRHVAASMGIDETKLSKSLSGRRRFGTEELLALATATGVTVRWLLGDESQVSATPLRFQPGSDRVLGPVPDSSPRRLIVETAWDLFARHGYETVRIADIAEAAGVSNASIHYYFDGKSDLFDATLDYSVKLAFDRQIAWLDEIPSPHRRLERLLELQSPIGRTARSEWSIWLQTWARLGLEDPYTSDYPAHYERWSHTVASTIEAGQSDGLFRPGDSEAMADELTSLLDGLGVKVLTGIMDVATFRRRLSSYLKRTIINPNPDEESS
;
A
#
# COMPACT_ATOMS: atom_id res chain seq x y z
N MET A 1 42.94 25.50 -17.04
CA MET A 1 42.92 24.02 -17.05
C MET A 1 41.51 23.59 -16.70
N THR A 2 40.73 23.30 -17.73
CA THR A 2 39.33 22.89 -17.66
C THR A 2 39.30 21.38 -17.43
N ASN A 3 38.60 20.93 -16.39
CA ASN A 3 38.46 19.53 -16.03
C ASN A 3 37.52 18.84 -17.04
N PRO A 4 37.85 17.66 -17.60
CA PRO A 4 37.06 17.03 -18.65
C PRO A 4 35.96 16.10 -18.08
N SER A 5 34.76 16.26 -18.66
CA SER A 5 33.64 15.30 -18.73
C SER A 5 33.12 14.63 -17.44
N GLU A 6 32.19 15.30 -16.76
CA GLU A 6 31.00 14.60 -16.26
C GLU A 6 30.03 14.49 -17.44
N ALA A 7 30.09 13.36 -18.15
CA ALA A 7 29.06 13.00 -19.12
C ALA A 7 27.76 12.81 -18.33
N GLY A 8 26.82 13.76 -18.46
CA GLY A 8 25.53 13.71 -17.81
C GLY A 8 24.81 12.40 -18.17
N VAL A 9 24.68 11.52 -17.18
CA VAL A 9 23.86 10.30 -17.28
C VAL A 9 22.44 10.78 -17.55
N SER A 10 21.87 10.44 -18.69
CA SER A 10 20.52 10.92 -19.01
C SER A 10 19.53 10.31 -18.02
N GLU A 11 18.43 11.01 -17.72
CA GLU A 11 17.38 10.53 -16.81
C GLU A 11 16.87 9.12 -17.18
N ALA A 12 16.87 8.80 -18.47
CA ALA A 12 16.53 7.48 -18.99
C ALA A 12 17.57 6.40 -18.64
N ASP A 13 18.85 6.76 -18.53
CA ASP A 13 19.95 5.86 -18.16
C ASP A 13 19.96 5.58 -16.66
N VAL A 14 19.65 6.60 -15.83
CA VAL A 14 19.43 6.44 -14.38
C VAL A 14 18.27 5.49 -14.13
N THR A 15 17.16 5.69 -14.86
CA THR A 15 15.96 4.86 -14.74
C THR A 15 16.22 3.40 -15.09
N ALA A 16 16.96 3.13 -16.18
CA ALA A 16 17.30 1.78 -16.58
C ALA A 16 18.23 1.07 -15.57
N LEU A 17 19.17 1.81 -14.96
CA LEU A 17 20.05 1.30 -13.91
C LEU A 17 19.27 0.93 -12.65
N ARG A 18 18.40 1.82 -12.17
CA ARG A 18 17.58 1.57 -10.97
C ARG A 18 16.54 0.49 -11.20
N ALA A 19 15.95 0.39 -12.39
CA ALA A 19 15.08 -0.71 -12.78
C ALA A 19 15.77 -2.08 -12.69
N LYS A 20 17.03 -2.18 -13.14
CA LYS A 20 17.84 -3.41 -13.00
C LYS A 20 18.11 -3.74 -11.54
N GLU A 21 18.43 -2.72 -10.75
CA GLU A 21 18.72 -2.91 -9.32
C GLU A 21 17.47 -3.37 -8.56
N ALA A 22 16.30 -2.79 -8.82
CA ALA A 22 15.04 -3.23 -8.24
C ALA A 22 14.70 -4.68 -8.60
N LEU A 23 14.91 -5.09 -9.85
CA LEU A 23 14.76 -6.49 -10.28
C LEU A 23 15.70 -7.45 -9.55
N ARG A 24 16.93 -7.01 -9.26
CA ARG A 24 17.93 -7.81 -8.55
C ARG A 24 17.57 -7.97 -7.07
N THR A 25 17.03 -6.92 -6.45
CA THR A 25 16.66 -6.91 -5.01
C THR A 25 15.29 -7.53 -4.74
N SER A 26 14.38 -7.56 -5.71
CA SER A 26 13.04 -8.13 -5.53
C SER A 26 13.00 -9.67 -5.54
N GLU A 27 14.12 -10.35 -5.83
CA GLU A 27 14.21 -11.82 -6.00
C GLU A 27 13.26 -12.41 -7.07
N LEU A 28 12.69 -11.56 -7.95
CA LEU A 28 11.78 -11.99 -9.02
C LEU A 28 12.53 -12.16 -10.33
N SER A 29 12.15 -13.16 -11.14
CA SER A 29 12.72 -13.30 -12.47
C SER A 29 12.19 -12.20 -13.40
N GLN A 30 13.01 -11.78 -14.38
CA GLN A 30 12.62 -10.78 -15.37
C GLN A 30 11.32 -11.16 -16.11
N ARG A 31 11.15 -12.45 -16.41
CA ARG A 31 9.92 -13.00 -16.99
C ARG A 31 8.71 -12.79 -16.09
N HIS A 32 8.86 -12.97 -14.78
CA HIS A 32 7.80 -12.78 -13.81
C HIS A 32 7.40 -11.30 -13.71
N VAL A 33 8.38 -10.40 -13.68
CA VAL A 33 8.15 -8.95 -13.65
C VAL A 33 7.52 -8.45 -14.97
N ALA A 34 7.94 -8.98 -16.12
CA ALA A 34 7.31 -8.64 -17.40
C ALA A 34 5.83 -9.06 -17.44
N ALA A 35 5.51 -10.24 -16.91
CA ALA A 35 4.14 -10.74 -16.82
C ALA A 35 3.27 -9.88 -15.88
N SER A 36 3.78 -9.49 -14.71
CA SER A 36 3.03 -8.62 -13.78
C SER A 36 2.83 -7.19 -14.32
N MET A 37 3.75 -6.72 -15.15
CA MET A 37 3.61 -5.46 -15.89
C MET A 37 2.69 -5.54 -17.13
N GLY A 38 2.26 -6.75 -17.52
CA GLY A 38 1.46 -6.94 -18.74
C GLY A 38 2.20 -6.63 -20.04
N ILE A 39 3.54 -6.78 -20.08
CA ILE A 39 4.37 -6.53 -21.26
C ILE A 39 5.22 -7.75 -21.65
N ASP A 40 5.62 -7.83 -22.92
CA ASP A 40 6.55 -8.88 -23.38
C ASP A 40 7.91 -8.78 -22.68
N GLU A 41 8.49 -9.92 -22.29
CA GLU A 41 9.81 -10.01 -21.67
C GLU A 41 10.91 -9.37 -22.52
N THR A 42 10.80 -9.47 -23.86
CA THR A 42 11.72 -8.84 -24.81
C THR A 42 11.60 -7.32 -24.81
N LYS A 43 10.41 -6.78 -24.52
CA LYS A 43 10.15 -5.34 -24.40
C LYS A 43 10.73 -4.79 -23.09
N LEU A 44 10.56 -5.52 -21.98
CA LEU A 44 11.21 -5.21 -20.71
C LEU A 44 12.75 -5.25 -20.84
N SER A 45 13.30 -6.25 -21.52
CA SER A 45 14.75 -6.38 -21.76
C SER A 45 15.33 -5.18 -22.54
N LYS A 46 14.58 -4.66 -23.52
CA LYS A 46 14.95 -3.44 -24.26
C LYS A 46 14.92 -2.19 -23.37
N SER A 47 13.98 -2.11 -22.44
CA SER A 47 13.92 -1.00 -21.47
C SER A 47 15.06 -1.04 -20.45
N LEU A 48 15.35 -2.22 -19.90
CA LEU A 48 16.46 -2.42 -18.95
C LEU A 48 17.84 -2.17 -19.57
N SER A 49 17.99 -2.44 -20.87
CA SER A 49 19.23 -2.15 -21.61
C SER A 49 19.35 -0.69 -22.07
N GLY A 50 18.39 0.19 -21.74
CA GLY A 50 18.39 1.60 -22.15
C GLY A 50 18.04 1.84 -23.63
N ARG A 51 17.77 0.78 -24.40
CA ARG A 51 17.39 0.87 -25.82
C ARG A 51 15.94 1.33 -26.02
N ARG A 52 15.17 1.39 -24.93
CA ARG A 52 13.79 1.86 -24.90
C ARG A 52 13.54 2.58 -23.57
N ARG A 53 12.79 3.68 -23.60
CA ARG A 53 12.34 4.36 -22.38
C ARG A 53 11.11 3.66 -21.80
N PHE A 54 11.02 3.61 -20.48
CA PHE A 54 9.80 3.20 -19.81
C PHE A 54 8.71 4.27 -20.00
N GLY A 55 7.49 3.83 -20.27
CA GLY A 55 6.32 4.69 -20.17
C GLY A 55 5.91 4.91 -18.71
N THR A 56 5.06 5.90 -18.45
CA THR A 56 4.58 6.22 -17.09
C THR A 56 3.90 5.03 -16.41
N GLU A 57 3.03 4.32 -17.13
CA GLU A 57 2.36 3.12 -16.61
C GLU A 57 3.34 1.95 -16.40
N GLU A 58 4.36 1.81 -17.23
CA GLU A 58 5.38 0.78 -17.08
C GLU A 58 6.29 1.05 -15.89
N LEU A 59 6.58 2.33 -15.59
CA LEU A 59 7.32 2.70 -14.38
C LEU A 59 6.52 2.39 -13.12
N LEU A 60 5.23 2.73 -13.11
CA LEU A 60 4.34 2.41 -11.99
C LEU A 60 4.23 0.90 -11.81
N ALA A 61 3.98 0.16 -12.90
CA ALA A 61 3.87 -1.29 -12.85
C ALA A 61 5.17 -1.97 -12.41
N LEU A 62 6.33 -1.48 -12.87
CA LEU A 62 7.63 -1.97 -12.41
C LEU A 62 7.85 -1.66 -10.92
N ALA A 63 7.61 -0.42 -10.50
CA ALA A 63 7.72 0.03 -9.12
C ALA A 63 6.90 -0.85 -8.18
N THR A 64 5.61 -1.02 -8.51
CA THR A 64 4.73 -1.98 -7.84
C THR A 64 5.32 -3.39 -7.90
N ALA A 65 5.70 -3.88 -9.08
CA ALA A 65 6.20 -5.24 -9.25
C ALA A 65 7.53 -5.55 -8.55
N THR A 66 8.28 -4.57 -8.07
CA THR A 66 9.59 -4.80 -7.45
C THR A 66 9.73 -4.24 -6.03
N GLY A 67 8.72 -3.61 -5.44
CA GLY A 67 8.89 -3.09 -4.07
C GLY A 67 9.54 -1.72 -3.99
N VAL A 68 9.54 -0.89 -5.03
CA VAL A 68 10.23 0.43 -5.02
C VAL A 68 9.29 1.57 -5.43
N THR A 69 9.65 2.84 -5.24
CA THR A 69 8.85 3.96 -5.79
C THR A 69 9.22 4.25 -7.25
N VAL A 70 8.27 4.87 -7.96
CA VAL A 70 8.55 5.53 -9.25
C VAL A 70 9.58 6.66 -9.09
N ARG A 71 9.51 7.45 -8.00
CA ARG A 71 10.53 8.48 -7.70
C ARG A 71 11.92 7.89 -7.54
N TRP A 72 12.02 6.76 -6.84
CA TRP A 72 13.27 6.03 -6.73
C TRP A 72 13.72 5.53 -8.10
N LEU A 73 12.86 4.96 -8.93
CA LEU A 73 13.26 4.60 -10.31
C LEU A 73 13.78 5.81 -11.10
N LEU A 74 13.20 6.99 -10.91
CA LEU A 74 13.60 8.23 -11.61
C LEU A 74 14.86 8.91 -11.06
N GLY A 75 15.46 8.41 -9.97
CA GLY A 75 16.73 8.93 -9.44
C GLY A 75 16.69 9.53 -8.03
N ASP A 76 15.53 9.55 -7.37
CA ASP A 76 15.37 10.10 -6.01
C ASP A 76 15.81 9.09 -4.92
N GLU A 77 16.52 9.49 -3.88
CA GLU A 77 17.01 8.56 -2.84
C GLU A 77 15.91 8.06 -1.89
N SER A 78 14.70 8.60 -1.96
CA SER A 78 13.57 8.16 -1.15
C SER A 78 13.07 6.75 -1.52
N GLN A 79 13.51 5.73 -0.78
CA GLN A 79 12.95 4.38 -0.84
C GLN A 79 11.62 4.33 -0.07
N VAL A 80 10.51 4.62 -0.76
CA VAL A 80 9.18 4.20 -0.28
C VAL A 80 8.73 3.03 -1.14
N SER A 81 8.37 1.91 -0.52
CA SER A 81 8.23 0.62 -1.21
C SER A 81 6.79 0.39 -1.69
N ALA A 82 6.58 0.16 -3.00
CA ALA A 82 5.32 -0.31 -3.57
C ALA A 82 5.41 -1.81 -3.86
N THR A 83 4.65 -2.68 -3.18
CA THR A 83 4.83 -4.15 -3.28
C THR A 83 4.10 -4.80 -4.48
N PRO A 84 4.62 -5.93 -5.03
CA PRO A 84 4.17 -6.58 -6.27
C PRO A 84 2.87 -7.36 -6.12
N LEU A 85 2.02 -7.32 -7.15
CA LEU A 85 0.93 -8.30 -7.32
C LEU A 85 1.55 -9.68 -7.61
N ARG A 86 1.29 -10.69 -6.77
CA ARG A 86 1.66 -12.08 -7.03
C ARG A 86 0.79 -12.65 -8.16
N PHE A 87 1.40 -13.02 -9.28
CA PHE A 87 0.75 -13.74 -10.37
C PHE A 87 0.97 -15.25 -10.18
N GLN A 88 -0.10 -16.05 -10.08
CA GLN A 88 0.01 -17.51 -10.16
C GLN A 88 0.10 -17.93 -11.64
N PRO A 89 1.14 -18.69 -12.06
CA PRO A 89 1.27 -19.15 -13.44
C PRO A 89 0.46 -20.43 -13.66
N GLY A 90 -0.67 -20.32 -14.37
CA GLY A 90 -1.52 -21.49 -14.61
C GLY A 90 -2.78 -21.29 -15.44
N SER A 91 -2.78 -20.47 -16.49
CA SER A 91 -3.80 -20.62 -17.56
C SER A 91 -3.32 -20.02 -18.88
N ASP A 92 -2.66 -20.85 -19.68
CA ASP A 92 -2.54 -20.56 -21.11
C ASP A 92 -3.93 -20.63 -21.74
N ARG A 93 -4.51 -19.46 -22.11
CA ARG A 93 -5.31 -19.33 -23.33
C ARG A 93 -5.65 -17.88 -23.72
N VAL A 94 -5.04 -17.49 -24.84
CA VAL A 94 -5.33 -16.41 -25.80
C VAL A 94 -6.55 -15.52 -25.49
N LEU A 95 -6.27 -14.27 -25.10
CA LEU A 95 -7.26 -13.18 -24.99
C LEU A 95 -7.23 -12.31 -26.26
N GLY A 96 -8.43 -12.12 -26.85
CA GLY A 96 -8.69 -11.03 -27.80
C GLY A 96 -8.74 -9.65 -27.12
N PRO A 97 -8.93 -8.56 -27.88
CA PRO A 97 -8.66 -7.20 -27.42
C PRO A 97 -9.64 -6.73 -26.32
N VAL A 98 -9.07 -6.04 -25.34
CA VAL A 98 -9.66 -5.61 -24.05
C VAL A 98 -10.27 -4.20 -24.13
N PRO A 99 -11.43 -3.95 -23.49
CA PRO A 99 -11.76 -2.66 -22.88
C PRO A 99 -11.43 -2.66 -21.37
N ASP A 100 -11.08 -1.47 -20.87
CA ASP A 100 -10.38 -1.08 -19.63
C ASP A 100 -10.99 -1.49 -18.24
N SER A 101 -11.65 -2.64 -18.13
CA SER A 101 -12.08 -3.21 -16.84
C SER A 101 -12.01 -4.73 -16.90
N SER A 102 -10.96 -5.33 -16.31
CA SER A 102 -10.92 -6.79 -16.23
C SER A 102 -12.09 -7.29 -15.36
N PRO A 103 -12.83 -8.33 -15.77
CA PRO A 103 -13.93 -8.89 -14.98
C PRO A 103 -13.53 -9.24 -13.54
N ARG A 104 -12.26 -9.63 -13.33
CA ARG A 104 -11.67 -9.84 -12.00
C ARG A 104 -11.78 -8.60 -11.11
N ARG A 105 -11.43 -7.41 -11.63
CA ARG A 105 -11.47 -6.16 -10.87
C ARG A 105 -12.90 -5.82 -10.44
N LEU A 106 -13.87 -5.93 -11.34
CA LEU A 106 -15.28 -5.69 -11.03
C LEU A 106 -15.79 -6.61 -9.92
N ILE A 107 -15.40 -7.89 -9.95
CA ILE A 107 -15.76 -8.87 -8.92
C ILE A 107 -15.17 -8.44 -7.56
N VAL A 108 -13.90 -8.06 -7.50
CA VAL A 108 -13.24 -7.62 -6.26
C VAL A 108 -13.88 -6.35 -5.69
N GLU A 109 -14.13 -5.35 -6.53
CA GLU A 109 -14.76 -4.09 -6.10
C GLU A 109 -16.18 -4.32 -5.56
N THR A 110 -16.95 -5.17 -6.25
CA THR A 110 -18.32 -5.55 -5.82
C THR A 110 -18.29 -6.34 -4.52
N ALA A 111 -17.39 -7.32 -4.41
CA ALA A 111 -17.21 -8.13 -3.21
C ALA A 111 -16.79 -7.26 -2.02
N TRP A 112 -15.86 -6.32 -2.22
CA TRP A 112 -15.40 -5.40 -1.18
C TRP A 112 -16.56 -4.58 -0.62
N ASP A 113 -17.42 -4.02 -1.48
CA ASP A 113 -18.58 -3.24 -1.02
C ASP A 113 -19.58 -4.10 -0.24
N LEU A 114 -19.88 -5.30 -0.74
CA LEU A 114 -20.80 -6.23 -0.06
C LEU A 114 -20.25 -6.71 1.28
N PHE A 115 -18.98 -7.12 1.35
CA PHE A 115 -18.35 -7.55 2.61
C PHE A 115 -18.24 -6.40 3.61
N ALA A 116 -17.90 -5.19 3.17
CA ALA A 116 -17.81 -4.03 4.04
C ALA A 116 -19.17 -3.69 4.70
N ARG A 117 -20.28 -3.87 3.97
CA ARG A 117 -21.65 -3.51 4.42
C ARG A 117 -22.37 -4.63 5.16
N HIS A 118 -22.20 -5.87 4.72
CA HIS A 118 -23.02 -7.00 5.17
C HIS A 118 -22.23 -8.06 5.95
N GLY A 119 -20.90 -7.95 5.95
CA GLY A 119 -20.00 -8.87 6.63
C GLY A 119 -19.68 -10.12 5.81
N TYR A 120 -18.45 -10.61 5.96
CA TYR A 120 -17.88 -11.78 5.32
C TYR A 120 -18.83 -12.95 5.47
N GLU A 121 -19.21 -13.32 6.71
CA GLU A 121 -20.05 -14.48 6.98
C GLU A 121 -21.38 -14.47 6.23
N THR A 122 -22.06 -13.34 6.18
CA THR A 122 -23.40 -13.21 5.58
C THR A 122 -23.39 -13.31 4.06
N VAL A 123 -22.39 -12.72 3.41
CA VAL A 123 -22.34 -12.59 1.94
C VAL A 123 -21.99 -13.92 1.29
N ARG A 124 -22.77 -14.35 0.29
CA ARG A 124 -22.51 -15.55 -0.50
C ARG A 124 -21.86 -15.18 -1.84
N ILE A 125 -21.13 -16.14 -2.43
CA ILE A 125 -20.59 -16.00 -3.80
C ILE A 125 -21.69 -15.67 -4.81
N ALA A 126 -22.89 -16.24 -4.63
CA ALA A 126 -24.04 -15.96 -5.48
C ALA A 126 -24.49 -14.48 -5.41
N ASP A 127 -24.48 -13.88 -4.21
CA ASP A 127 -24.86 -12.48 -4.02
C ASP A 127 -23.86 -11.55 -4.76
N ILE A 128 -22.57 -11.90 -4.71
CA ILE A 128 -21.51 -11.17 -5.41
C ILE A 128 -21.65 -11.32 -6.93
N ALA A 129 -21.93 -12.54 -7.41
CA ALA A 129 -22.11 -12.80 -8.83
C ALA A 129 -23.29 -12.01 -9.41
N GLU A 130 -24.43 -12.03 -8.71
CA GLU A 130 -25.62 -11.27 -9.06
C GLU A 130 -25.33 -9.77 -9.09
N ALA A 131 -24.71 -9.23 -8.04
CA ALA A 131 -24.39 -7.80 -7.95
C ALA A 131 -23.38 -7.33 -9.01
N ALA A 132 -22.40 -8.18 -9.34
CA ALA A 132 -21.38 -7.88 -10.35
C ALA A 132 -21.86 -8.15 -11.79
N GLY A 133 -23.05 -8.73 -11.98
CA GLY A 133 -23.58 -9.10 -13.29
C GLY A 133 -22.79 -10.21 -13.99
N VAL A 134 -22.20 -11.13 -13.21
CA VAL A 134 -21.40 -12.26 -13.72
C VAL A 134 -21.99 -13.60 -13.25
N SER A 135 -21.51 -14.72 -13.80
CA SER A 135 -21.92 -16.04 -13.34
C SER A 135 -21.10 -16.51 -12.13
N ASN A 136 -21.64 -17.42 -11.31
CA ASN A 136 -20.86 -18.08 -10.25
C ASN A 136 -19.60 -18.77 -10.81
N ALA A 137 -19.71 -19.40 -11.99
CA ALA A 137 -18.57 -20.03 -12.65
C ALA A 137 -17.48 -19.01 -13.01
N SER A 138 -17.86 -17.76 -13.34
CA SER A 138 -16.91 -16.68 -13.60
C SER A 138 -16.16 -16.28 -12.33
N ILE A 139 -16.79 -16.29 -11.15
CA ILE A 139 -16.08 -16.03 -9.89
C ILE A 139 -15.11 -17.16 -9.59
N HIS A 140 -15.56 -18.43 -9.69
CA HIS A 140 -14.70 -19.60 -9.46
C HIS A 140 -13.56 -19.76 -10.47
N TYR A 141 -13.66 -19.10 -11.62
CA TYR A 141 -12.54 -19.02 -12.57
C TYR A 141 -11.40 -18.13 -12.07
N TYR A 142 -11.70 -17.08 -11.30
CA TYR A 142 -10.69 -16.13 -10.79
C TYR A 142 -10.28 -16.37 -9.35
N PHE A 143 -11.14 -17.03 -8.55
CA PHE A 143 -10.94 -17.20 -7.12
C PHE A 143 -11.27 -18.63 -6.71
N ASP A 144 -10.39 -19.24 -5.91
CA ASP A 144 -10.55 -20.62 -5.46
C ASP A 144 -11.72 -20.78 -4.47
N GLY A 145 -12.15 -19.67 -3.86
CA GLY A 145 -13.31 -19.63 -3.01
C GLY A 145 -13.57 -18.25 -2.41
N LYS A 146 -14.49 -18.22 -1.45
CA LYS A 146 -14.89 -16.99 -0.76
C LYS A 146 -13.76 -16.38 0.08
N SER A 147 -12.91 -17.23 0.69
CA SER A 147 -11.76 -16.78 1.47
C SER A 147 -10.73 -16.06 0.59
N ASP A 148 -10.34 -16.69 -0.53
CA ASP A 148 -9.42 -16.11 -1.53
C ASP A 148 -9.96 -14.80 -2.13
N LEU A 149 -11.26 -14.75 -2.44
CA LEU A 149 -11.90 -13.51 -2.88
C LEU A 149 -11.88 -12.43 -1.78
N PHE A 150 -12.09 -12.79 -0.51
CA PHE A 150 -12.02 -11.86 0.60
C PHE A 150 -10.60 -11.31 0.81
N ASP A 151 -9.57 -12.15 0.73
CA ASP A 151 -8.16 -11.71 0.74
C ASP A 151 -7.86 -10.73 -0.41
N ALA A 152 -8.37 -10.99 -1.61
CA ALA A 152 -8.25 -10.04 -2.72
C ALA A 152 -8.95 -8.69 -2.44
N THR A 153 -10.01 -8.67 -1.61
CA THR A 153 -10.63 -7.40 -1.18
C THR A 153 -9.79 -6.65 -0.15
N LEU A 154 -9.02 -7.36 0.68
CA LEU A 154 -8.06 -6.74 1.59
C LEU A 154 -6.94 -6.06 0.80
N ASP A 155 -6.38 -6.74 -0.20
CA ASP A 155 -5.37 -6.17 -1.11
C ASP A 155 -5.88 -4.90 -1.80
N TYR A 156 -7.13 -4.96 -2.29
CA TYR A 156 -7.80 -3.81 -2.89
C TYR A 156 -7.94 -2.64 -1.90
N SER A 157 -8.34 -2.92 -0.66
CA SER A 157 -8.46 -1.93 0.41
C SER A 157 -7.13 -1.26 0.75
N VAL A 158 -6.05 -2.06 0.84
CA VAL A 158 -4.68 -1.57 1.06
C VAL A 158 -4.24 -0.67 -0.08
N LYS A 159 -4.48 -1.08 -1.33
CA LYS A 159 -4.15 -0.27 -2.51
C LYS A 159 -4.89 1.07 -2.49
N LEU A 160 -6.18 1.09 -2.18
CA LEU A 160 -6.97 2.31 -2.11
C LEU A 160 -6.47 3.26 -1.00
N ALA A 161 -6.04 2.71 0.14
CA ALA A 161 -5.42 3.48 1.22
C ALA A 161 -4.07 4.07 0.80
N PHE A 162 -3.24 3.28 0.13
CA PHE A 162 -1.94 3.72 -0.35
C PHE A 162 -2.04 4.82 -1.41
N ASP A 163 -2.94 4.67 -2.40
CA ASP A 163 -3.19 5.67 -3.43
C ASP A 163 -3.62 7.02 -2.80
N ARG A 164 -4.40 6.99 -1.71
CA ARG A 164 -4.78 8.17 -0.92
C ARG A 164 -3.64 8.71 -0.06
N GLN A 165 -2.69 7.90 0.37
CA GLN A 165 -1.52 8.40 1.09
C GLN A 165 -0.61 9.19 0.14
N ILE A 166 -0.29 8.62 -1.03
CA ILE A 166 0.57 9.27 -2.04
C ILE A 166 -0.01 10.64 -2.44
N ALA A 167 -1.31 10.69 -2.76
CA ALA A 167 -1.90 11.90 -3.30
C ALA A 167 -1.95 13.09 -2.31
N TRP A 168 -1.79 12.86 -1.00
CA TRP A 168 -2.04 13.88 0.02
C TRP A 168 -0.85 14.19 0.93
N LEU A 169 0.12 13.28 1.03
CA LEU A 169 1.23 13.44 1.97
C LEU A 169 2.39 14.24 1.40
N ASP A 170 2.64 14.19 0.09
CA ASP A 170 3.77 14.89 -0.54
C ASP A 170 3.70 16.42 -0.36
N GLU A 171 2.49 16.97 -0.20
CA GLU A 171 2.26 18.41 -0.09
C GLU A 171 2.38 18.99 1.33
N ILE A 172 2.56 18.15 2.36
CA ILE A 172 2.56 18.60 3.77
C ILE A 172 3.99 18.85 4.26
N PRO A 173 4.43 20.11 4.49
CA PRO A 173 5.83 20.40 4.80
C PRO A 173 6.23 19.99 6.22
N SER A 174 5.28 20.04 7.18
CA SER A 174 5.57 19.74 8.58
C SER A 174 5.50 18.23 8.85
N PRO A 175 6.58 17.59 9.34
CA PRO A 175 6.58 16.16 9.68
C PRO A 175 5.51 15.79 10.71
N HIS A 176 5.26 16.67 11.68
CA HIS A 176 4.18 16.51 12.64
C HIS A 176 2.81 16.48 11.96
N ARG A 177 2.52 17.45 11.08
CA ARG A 177 1.25 17.46 10.33
C ARG A 177 1.12 16.27 9.39
N ARG A 178 2.23 15.84 8.78
CA ARG A 178 2.26 14.65 7.92
C ARG A 178 1.92 13.40 8.72
N LEU A 179 2.50 13.22 9.91
CA LEU A 179 2.20 12.09 10.80
C LEU A 179 0.74 12.14 11.31
N GLU A 180 0.24 13.29 11.77
CA GLU A 180 -1.16 13.44 12.15
C GLU A 180 -2.11 13.07 11.00
N ARG A 181 -1.82 13.55 9.79
CA ARG A 181 -2.63 13.27 8.61
C ARG A 181 -2.57 11.79 8.22
N LEU A 182 -1.39 11.19 8.26
CA LEU A 182 -1.18 9.78 8.00
C LEU A 182 -2.04 8.91 8.92
N LEU A 183 -2.04 9.20 10.22
CA LEU A 183 -2.83 8.48 11.22
C LEU A 183 -4.34 8.72 11.06
N GLU A 184 -4.75 9.94 10.73
CA GLU A 184 -6.16 10.24 10.43
C GLU A 184 -6.67 9.50 9.19
N LEU A 185 -5.86 9.39 8.13
CA LEU A 185 -6.20 8.62 6.92
C LEU A 185 -6.43 7.15 7.24
N GLN A 186 -5.71 6.63 8.24
CA GLN A 186 -5.83 5.26 8.71
C GLN A 186 -6.88 5.09 9.82
N SER A 187 -7.65 6.12 10.17
CA SER A 187 -8.68 6.06 11.22
C SER A 187 -10.08 5.80 10.62
N PRO A 188 -11.06 5.23 11.37
CA PRO A 188 -12.42 4.95 10.87
C PRO A 188 -13.31 6.21 10.81
N ILE A 189 -12.75 7.33 10.36
CA ILE A 189 -13.41 8.63 10.32
C ILE A 189 -13.92 8.88 8.89
N GLY A 190 -15.25 8.95 8.76
CA GLY A 190 -15.91 9.12 7.46
C GLY A 190 -16.41 7.79 6.88
N ARG A 191 -17.29 7.86 5.88
CA ARG A 191 -18.01 6.67 5.39
C ARG A 191 -17.08 5.65 4.74
N THR A 192 -16.22 6.08 3.82
CA THR A 192 -15.28 5.19 3.13
C THR A 192 -14.31 4.51 4.08
N ALA A 193 -13.71 5.29 5.00
CA ALA A 193 -12.79 4.74 5.99
C ALA A 193 -13.46 3.74 6.94
N ARG A 194 -14.75 3.94 7.28
CA ARG A 194 -15.51 2.93 8.05
C ARG A 194 -15.70 1.62 7.29
N SER A 195 -15.93 1.67 5.98
CA SER A 195 -16.01 0.46 5.15
C SER A 195 -14.67 -0.28 5.10
N GLU A 196 -13.56 0.44 4.99
CA GLU A 196 -12.20 -0.15 5.00
C GLU A 196 -11.91 -0.80 6.36
N TRP A 197 -12.21 -0.09 7.46
CA TRP A 197 -12.09 -0.64 8.81
C TRP A 197 -13.00 -1.83 9.08
N SER A 198 -14.17 -1.89 8.42
CA SER A 198 -15.04 -3.07 8.46
C SER A 198 -14.32 -4.29 7.88
N ILE A 199 -13.63 -4.15 6.74
CA ILE A 199 -12.82 -5.23 6.15
C ILE A 199 -11.69 -5.64 7.10
N TRP A 200 -10.91 -4.68 7.63
CA TRP A 200 -9.82 -4.98 8.56
C TRP A 200 -10.28 -5.73 9.81
N LEU A 201 -11.38 -5.31 10.44
CA LEU A 201 -11.90 -5.96 11.65
C LEU A 201 -12.35 -7.41 11.36
N GLN A 202 -12.96 -7.63 10.20
CA GLN A 202 -13.35 -8.96 9.75
C GLN A 202 -12.12 -9.83 9.44
N THR A 203 -11.07 -9.26 8.84
CA THR A 203 -9.78 -9.93 8.64
C THR A 203 -9.17 -10.34 9.98
N TRP A 204 -9.09 -9.44 10.97
CA TRP A 204 -8.56 -9.78 12.30
C TRP A 204 -9.35 -10.89 12.98
N ALA A 205 -10.68 -10.82 12.91
CA ALA A 205 -11.54 -11.87 13.47
C ALA A 205 -11.29 -13.22 12.80
N ARG A 206 -11.13 -13.24 11.46
CA ARG A 206 -10.85 -14.45 10.69
C ARG A 206 -9.46 -15.03 11.00
N LEU A 207 -8.41 -14.21 10.99
CA LEU A 207 -7.04 -14.65 11.27
C LEU A 207 -6.82 -15.07 12.73
N GLY A 208 -7.68 -14.62 13.65
CA GLY A 208 -7.70 -15.14 15.02
C GLY A 208 -8.24 -16.58 15.14
N LEU A 209 -8.89 -17.10 14.10
CA LEU A 209 -9.51 -18.44 14.06
C LEU A 209 -8.84 -19.38 13.05
N GLU A 210 -8.16 -18.83 12.04
CA GLU A 210 -7.52 -19.55 10.94
C GLU A 210 -5.98 -19.51 11.06
N ASP A 211 -5.28 -20.19 10.15
CA ASP A 211 -3.82 -20.05 10.03
C ASP A 211 -3.48 -18.67 9.43
N PRO A 212 -2.84 -17.76 10.20
CA PRO A 212 -2.61 -16.40 9.75
C PRO A 212 -1.69 -16.29 8.51
N TYR A 213 -0.89 -17.33 8.21
CA TYR A 213 0.01 -17.34 7.07
C TYR A 213 -0.67 -17.64 5.73
N THR A 214 -1.98 -17.91 5.76
CA THR A 214 -2.80 -18.10 4.54
C THR A 214 -3.26 -16.78 3.92
N SER A 215 -3.06 -15.66 4.62
CA SER A 215 -3.41 -14.31 4.16
C SER A 215 -2.15 -13.45 4.05
N ASP A 216 -2.15 -12.50 3.13
CA ASP A 216 -1.09 -11.49 2.98
C ASP A 216 -1.19 -10.36 4.04
N TYR A 217 -2.11 -10.48 5.01
CA TYR A 217 -2.28 -9.51 6.11
C TYR A 217 -0.97 -9.12 6.82
N PRO A 218 -0.07 -10.04 7.26
CA PRO A 218 1.15 -9.65 7.96
C PRO A 218 2.02 -8.71 7.13
N ALA A 219 2.17 -9.00 5.83
CA ALA A 219 2.94 -8.16 4.92
C ALA A 219 2.30 -6.77 4.73
N HIS A 220 0.97 -6.68 4.72
CA HIS A 220 0.26 -5.40 4.66
C HIS A 220 0.44 -4.57 5.92
N TYR A 221 0.38 -5.20 7.09
CA TYR A 221 0.58 -4.54 8.37
C TYR A 221 2.03 -4.09 8.56
N GLU A 222 3.01 -4.94 8.23
CA GLU A 222 4.44 -4.60 8.27
C GLU A 222 4.76 -3.38 7.40
N ARG A 223 4.21 -3.31 6.17
CA ARG A 223 4.41 -2.15 5.28
C ARG A 223 3.89 -0.87 5.91
N TRP A 224 2.71 -0.94 6.52
CA TRP A 224 2.12 0.19 7.22
C TRP A 224 2.98 0.63 8.41
N SER A 225 3.37 -0.30 9.27
CA SER A 225 4.24 -0.04 10.42
C SER A 225 5.57 0.59 9.98
N HIS A 226 6.19 0.07 8.93
CA HIS A 226 7.42 0.61 8.37
C HIS A 226 7.24 2.05 7.87
N THR A 227 6.12 2.37 7.19
CA THR A 227 5.82 3.74 6.75
C THR A 227 5.73 4.72 7.92
N VAL A 228 5.15 4.28 9.04
CA VAL A 228 5.08 5.07 10.27
C VAL A 228 6.47 5.22 10.89
N ALA A 229 7.25 4.13 10.97
CA ALA A 229 8.62 4.13 11.50
C ALA A 229 9.54 5.09 10.72
N SER A 230 9.53 5.04 9.38
CA SER A 230 10.31 5.96 8.55
C SER A 230 9.89 7.42 8.74
N THR A 231 8.59 7.68 8.97
CA THR A 231 8.10 9.03 9.29
C THR A 231 8.61 9.51 10.64
N ILE A 232 8.67 8.61 11.63
CA ILE A 232 9.22 8.91 12.96
C ILE A 232 10.73 9.17 12.86
N GLU A 233 11.48 8.32 12.17
CA GLU A 233 12.92 8.44 11.97
C GLU A 233 13.30 9.76 11.26
N ALA A 234 12.55 10.14 10.22
CA ALA A 234 12.75 11.43 9.55
C ALA A 234 12.55 12.61 10.52
N GLY A 235 11.47 12.59 11.31
CA GLY A 235 11.22 13.64 12.30
C GLY A 235 12.22 13.65 13.47
N GLN A 236 12.82 12.50 13.81
CA GLN A 236 13.92 12.41 14.78
C GLN A 236 15.20 13.03 14.20
N SER A 237 15.50 12.76 12.93
CA SER A 237 16.66 13.32 12.23
C SER A 237 16.59 14.85 12.14
N ASP A 238 15.38 15.39 11.99
CA ASP A 238 15.11 16.84 12.00
C ASP A 238 15.05 17.44 13.43
N GLY A 239 15.21 16.64 14.48
CA GLY A 239 15.12 17.07 15.89
C GLY A 239 13.71 17.40 16.40
N LEU A 240 12.69 17.16 15.57
CA LEU A 240 11.29 17.47 15.85
C LEU A 240 10.59 16.38 16.70
N PHE A 241 11.05 15.13 16.61
CA PHE A 241 10.53 14.01 17.39
C PHE A 241 11.55 13.52 18.42
N ARG A 242 11.05 12.91 19.50
CA ARG A 242 11.88 12.39 20.58
C ARG A 242 12.78 11.26 20.08
N PRO A 243 14.05 11.18 20.54
CA PRO A 243 14.93 10.07 20.19
C PRO A 243 14.41 8.76 20.78
N GLY A 244 14.68 7.66 20.09
CA GLY A 244 14.24 6.33 20.48
C GLY A 244 14.25 5.37 19.30
N ASP A 245 13.90 4.12 19.56
CA ASP A 245 13.70 3.10 18.54
C ASP A 245 12.42 3.41 17.73
N SER A 246 12.59 3.82 16.47
CA SER A 246 11.49 4.23 15.60
C SER A 246 10.54 3.08 15.25
N GLU A 247 11.03 1.84 15.17
CA GLU A 247 10.22 0.65 14.91
C GLU A 247 9.32 0.34 16.12
N ALA A 248 9.90 0.33 17.32
CA ALA A 248 9.13 0.12 18.55
C ALA A 248 8.09 1.24 18.77
N MET A 249 8.46 2.49 18.52
CA MET A 249 7.54 3.63 18.63
C MET A 249 6.40 3.57 17.59
N ALA A 250 6.70 3.09 16.37
CA ALA A 250 5.68 2.88 15.35
C ALA A 250 4.71 1.77 15.76
N ASP A 251 5.21 0.63 16.24
CA ASP A 251 4.38 -0.49 16.70
C ASP A 251 3.43 -0.10 17.84
N GLU A 252 3.93 0.65 18.84
CA GLU A 252 3.08 1.17 19.92
C GLU A 252 1.99 2.12 19.39
N LEU A 253 2.35 2.98 18.44
CA LEU A 253 1.45 3.97 17.88
C LEU A 253 0.37 3.32 16.99
N THR A 254 0.72 2.34 16.16
CA THR A 254 -0.24 1.61 15.33
C THR A 254 -1.14 0.74 16.19
N SER A 255 -0.61 0.07 17.21
CA SER A 255 -1.40 -0.70 18.19
C SER A 255 -2.40 0.19 18.95
N LEU A 256 -1.98 1.39 19.34
CA LEU A 256 -2.88 2.38 19.94
C LEU A 256 -3.97 2.80 18.95
N LEU A 257 -3.60 3.06 17.69
CA LEU A 257 -4.53 3.47 16.64
C LEU A 257 -5.61 2.41 16.41
N ASP A 258 -5.23 1.14 16.35
CA ASP A 258 -6.14 -0.01 16.23
C ASP A 258 -7.15 -0.02 17.38
N GLY A 259 -6.67 0.03 18.62
CA GLY A 259 -7.53 0.03 19.80
C GLY A 259 -8.46 1.26 19.89
N LEU A 260 -7.99 2.43 19.46
CA LEU A 260 -8.82 3.65 19.41
C LEU A 260 -9.85 3.57 18.28
N GLY A 261 -9.47 3.04 17.11
CA GLY A 261 -10.35 2.91 15.96
C GLY A 261 -11.46 1.88 16.21
N VAL A 262 -11.18 0.75 16.85
CA VAL A 262 -12.22 -0.20 17.29
C VAL A 262 -13.25 0.48 18.19
N LYS A 263 -12.80 1.32 19.15
CA LYS A 263 -13.71 2.09 20.02
C LYS A 263 -14.58 3.09 19.24
N VAL A 264 -14.04 3.73 18.21
CA VAL A 264 -14.80 4.64 17.34
C VAL A 264 -15.79 3.88 16.46
N LEU A 265 -15.37 2.75 15.91
CA LEU A 265 -16.20 1.95 15.01
C LEU A 265 -17.40 1.37 15.76
N THR A 266 -17.18 0.88 16.98
CA THR A 266 -18.20 0.30 17.88
C THR A 266 -19.04 1.34 18.63
N GLY A 267 -18.74 2.63 18.50
CA GLY A 267 -19.49 3.71 19.14
C GLY A 267 -19.16 3.94 20.62
N ILE A 268 -18.16 3.23 21.17
CA ILE A 268 -17.62 3.46 22.52
C ILE A 268 -16.96 4.84 22.62
N MET A 269 -16.42 5.36 21.52
CA MET A 269 -15.70 6.63 21.45
C MET A 269 -16.19 7.50 20.28
N ASP A 270 -16.42 8.77 20.54
CA ASP A 270 -16.69 9.75 19.47
C ASP A 270 -15.39 10.20 18.76
N VAL A 271 -15.54 10.75 17.56
CA VAL A 271 -14.41 11.20 16.72
C VAL A 271 -13.62 12.33 17.39
N ALA A 272 -14.27 13.21 18.14
CA ALA A 272 -13.59 14.32 18.81
C ALA A 272 -12.65 13.81 19.90
N THR A 273 -13.09 12.82 20.67
CA THR A 273 -12.35 12.15 21.73
C THR A 273 -11.21 11.34 21.14
N PHE A 274 -11.44 10.63 20.04
CA PHE A 274 -10.39 9.95 19.27
C PHE A 274 -9.24 10.91 18.93
N ARG A 275 -9.55 12.03 18.26
CA ARG A 275 -8.54 13.03 17.88
C ARG A 275 -7.78 13.59 19.07
N ARG A 276 -8.48 13.90 20.17
CA ARG A 276 -7.84 14.36 21.41
C ARG A 276 -6.89 13.31 22.00
N ARG A 277 -7.27 12.03 22.00
CA ARG A 277 -6.43 10.94 22.54
C ARG A 277 -5.19 10.71 21.67
N LEU A 278 -5.36 10.68 20.36
CA LEU A 278 -4.26 10.54 19.42
C LEU A 278 -3.26 11.70 19.55
N SER A 279 -3.73 12.94 19.48
CA SER A 279 -2.88 14.14 19.65
C SER A 279 -2.19 14.15 21.02
N SER A 280 -2.90 13.76 22.10
CA SER A 280 -2.30 13.67 23.43
C SER A 280 -1.20 12.61 23.53
N TYR A 281 -1.33 11.47 22.84
CA TYR A 281 -0.29 10.45 22.80
C TYR A 281 0.92 10.95 22.01
N LEU A 282 0.70 11.50 20.81
CA LEU A 282 1.77 12.06 19.99
C LEU A 282 2.59 13.11 20.77
N LYS A 283 1.93 14.04 21.46
CA LYS A 283 2.62 15.06 22.28
C LYS A 283 3.44 14.48 23.43
N ARG A 284 2.98 13.38 24.04
CA ARG A 284 3.63 12.76 25.20
C ARG A 284 4.76 11.79 24.84
N THR A 285 4.64 11.11 23.71
CA THR A 285 5.52 9.98 23.37
C THR A 285 6.37 10.26 22.13
N ILE A 286 5.81 10.93 21.10
CA ILE A 286 6.49 11.10 19.80
C ILE A 286 7.10 12.49 19.63
N ILE A 287 6.31 13.55 19.80
CA ILE A 287 6.72 14.92 19.49
C ILE A 287 7.69 15.43 20.55
N ASN A 288 8.84 15.95 20.13
CA ASN A 288 9.75 16.62 21.04
C ASN A 288 9.10 17.93 21.50
N PRO A 289 8.86 18.14 22.81
CA PRO A 289 8.17 19.33 23.29
C PRO A 289 8.92 20.65 23.05
N ASN A 290 10.18 20.62 22.59
CA ASN A 290 10.91 21.81 22.14
C ASN A 290 12.10 21.52 21.21
N PRO A 291 12.17 22.18 20.04
CA PRO A 291 13.44 22.60 19.45
C PRO A 291 13.82 24.05 19.82
N ASP A 292 12.84 24.96 19.99
CA ASP A 292 13.07 26.44 19.97
C ASP A 292 12.40 27.28 21.09
N GLU A 293 11.50 26.79 21.96
CA GLU A 293 10.82 27.63 22.97
C GLU A 293 11.62 27.85 24.29
N GLU A 294 12.90 27.47 24.39
CA GLU A 294 13.76 27.80 25.55
C GLU A 294 14.69 29.01 25.31
N SER A 295 14.62 29.68 24.15
CA SER A 295 15.44 30.86 23.82
C SER A 295 14.63 32.15 23.60
N SER A 296 13.62 32.42 24.43
CA SER A 296 12.97 33.74 24.52
C SER A 296 12.50 34.08 25.93
#